data_AF-A0A8T9BXY6-F1
#
_entry.id   AF-A0A8T9BXY6-F1
#
_cell.length_a   1.000
_cell.length_b   1.000
_cell.length_c   1.000
_cell.angle_alpha   90.00
_cell.angle_beta   90.00
_cell.angle_gamma   90.00
#
_symmetry.space_group_name_H-M   'P 1'
#
loop_
_entity.id
_entity.type
_entity.pdbx_description
1 polymer ?
#
loop_
_entity_poly.entity_id
_entity_poly.type
_entity_poly.pdbx_seq_one_letter_code
_entity_poly.pdbx_strand_id
1 'polypeptide(L)'
;MASLLDSLVSHFDLCVSAIRHTEGGYAAVRKAASSLPPGSDPVSVSGVMTAADLSQTDEPITTDERREMLDVLEKDAAQVDDVVLELRDFLAEMESKHDAILEHVSSLSAAYNQTISAYNILEGVGARLSSYIVASQGFQTRWDETKVQIQEQLSELESMRLFYENYFSSYDSLILEVYRRKACEEKVRGIVDKAMEQIGKVYEADMREREGFKLD
;
A
#
# COMPACT_ATOMS: atom_id res chain seq x y z
N MET A 1 0.30 50.43 2.11
CA MET A 1 1.67 50.19 1.59
C MET A 1 1.99 51.07 0.37
N ALA A 2 1.27 50.98 -0.75
CA ALA A 2 1.57 51.82 -1.93
C ALA A 2 1.50 53.33 -1.63
N SER A 3 0.49 53.79 -0.90
CA SER A 3 0.36 55.19 -0.46
C SER A 3 1.44 55.65 0.53
N LEU A 4 1.90 54.76 1.40
CA LEU A 4 2.97 55.04 2.37
C LEU A 4 4.33 55.18 1.69
N LEU A 5 4.59 54.32 0.69
CA LEU A 5 5.79 54.41 -0.14
C LEU A 5 5.78 55.66 -1.02
N ASP A 6 4.62 55.99 -1.61
CA ASP A 6 4.44 57.21 -2.40
C ASP A 6 4.69 58.48 -1.55
N SER A 7 4.21 58.51 -0.31
CA SER A 7 4.49 59.58 0.65
C SER A 7 5.97 59.69 1.04
N LEU A 8 6.69 58.56 1.12
CA LEU A 8 8.13 58.56 1.45
C LEU A 8 8.97 59.03 0.26
N VAL A 9 8.57 58.66 -0.95
CA VAL A 9 9.19 59.09 -2.21
C VAL A 9 8.97 60.59 -2.43
N SER A 10 7.75 61.10 -2.21
CA SER A 10 7.47 62.53 -2.34
C SER A 10 8.27 63.37 -1.33
N HIS A 11 8.38 62.93 -0.08
CA HIS A 11 9.24 63.59 0.92
C HIS A 11 10.73 63.55 0.54
N PHE A 12 11.21 62.43 0.00
CA PHE A 12 12.58 62.30 -0.49
C PHE A 12 12.86 63.27 -1.65
N ASP A 13 11.96 63.37 -2.61
CA ASP A 13 12.07 64.31 -3.73
C ASP A 13 12.06 65.77 -3.25
N LEU A 14 11.26 66.09 -2.23
CA LEU A 14 11.19 67.42 -1.63
C LEU A 14 12.46 67.77 -0.85
N CYS A 15 13.07 66.80 -0.14
CA CYS A 15 14.39 66.92 0.48
C CYS A 15 15.48 67.19 -0.56
N VAL A 16 15.46 66.46 -1.68
CA VAL A 16 16.39 66.64 -2.79
C VAL A 16 16.25 68.03 -3.41
N SER A 17 15.02 68.50 -3.60
CA SER A 17 14.73 69.86 -4.07
C SER A 17 15.28 70.92 -3.11
N ALA A 18 15.04 70.80 -1.80
CA ALA A 18 15.53 71.76 -0.81
C ALA A 18 17.07 71.83 -0.72
N ILE A 19 17.76 70.71 -0.94
CA ILE A 19 19.23 70.66 -1.01
C ILE A 19 19.76 71.40 -2.25
N ARG A 20 19.06 71.33 -3.39
CA ARG A 20 19.42 72.06 -4.62
C ARG A 20 19.34 73.58 -4.44
N HIS A 21 18.32 74.06 -3.74
CA HIS A 21 18.08 75.49 -3.53
C HIS A 21 18.80 76.10 -2.31
N THR A 22 19.57 75.30 -1.57
CA THR A 22 20.36 75.78 -0.42
C THR A 22 21.81 76.02 -0.81
N GLU A 23 22.29 77.25 -0.61
CA GLU A 23 23.69 77.63 -0.88
C GLU A 23 24.68 76.71 -0.13
N GLY A 24 25.54 76.02 -0.88
CA GLY A 24 26.51 75.08 -0.33
C GLY A 24 25.94 73.73 0.13
N GLY A 25 24.62 73.51 0.05
CA GLY A 25 23.96 72.24 0.42
C GLY A 25 24.49 71.05 -0.39
N TYR A 26 24.72 71.26 -1.69
CA TYR A 26 25.32 70.26 -2.57
C TYR A 26 26.75 69.88 -2.19
N ALA A 27 27.58 70.87 -1.80
CA ALA A 27 28.94 70.62 -1.34
C ALA A 27 28.96 69.87 0.00
N ALA A 28 27.98 70.15 0.87
CA ALA A 28 27.79 69.45 2.14
C ALA A 28 27.36 67.98 1.93
N VAL A 29 26.39 67.71 1.05
CA VAL A 29 25.94 66.33 0.73
C VAL A 29 27.05 65.53 0.07
N ARG A 30 27.79 66.11 -0.88
CA ARG A 30 28.95 65.45 -1.50
C ARG A 30 30.03 65.13 -0.47
N LYS A 31 30.29 66.04 0.47
CA LYS A 31 31.25 65.83 1.56
C LYS A 31 30.79 64.73 2.53
N ALA A 32 29.51 64.72 2.90
CA ALA A 32 28.93 63.69 3.77
C ALA A 32 28.90 62.30 3.10
N ALA A 33 28.61 62.24 1.80
CA ALA A 33 28.69 61.02 0.99
C ALA A 33 30.12 60.49 0.85
N SER A 34 31.13 61.37 0.90
CA SER A 34 32.54 60.99 0.83
C SER A 34 33.16 60.62 2.18
N SER A 35 32.47 60.87 3.31
CA SER A 35 32.95 60.58 4.66
C SER A 35 32.46 59.22 5.21
N LEU A 36 32.42 58.20 4.36
CA LEU A 36 32.09 56.82 4.77
C LEU A 36 33.32 56.13 5.44
N PRO A 37 33.11 55.26 6.44
CA PRO A 37 34.20 54.52 7.09
C PRO A 37 34.94 53.59 6.10
N PRO A 38 36.25 53.34 6.30
CA PRO A 38 37.07 52.58 5.37
C PRO A 38 36.56 51.14 5.23
N GLY A 39 36.12 50.77 4.02
CA GLY A 39 35.62 49.43 3.69
C GLY A 39 34.16 49.35 3.20
N SER A 40 33.48 50.50 3.04
CA SER A 40 32.15 50.56 2.41
C SER A 40 32.27 51.07 0.97
N ASP A 41 31.59 50.38 0.04
CA ASP A 41 31.53 50.78 -1.38
C ASP A 41 30.97 52.21 -1.51
N PRO A 42 31.45 53.03 -2.45
CA PRO A 42 30.95 54.38 -2.64
C PRO A 42 29.48 54.34 -3.04
N VAL A 43 28.59 54.49 -2.06
CA VAL A 43 27.15 54.61 -2.31
C VAL A 43 26.93 55.96 -2.99
N SER A 44 26.61 55.93 -4.29
CA SER A 44 26.12 57.10 -5.00
C SER A 44 24.85 57.55 -4.28
N VAL A 45 24.91 58.68 -3.57
CA VAL A 45 23.75 59.26 -2.89
C VAL A 45 22.71 59.56 -3.96
N SER A 46 21.73 58.66 -4.03
CA SER A 46 20.67 58.59 -5.01
C SER A 46 21.15 58.33 -6.45
N GLY A 47 20.64 57.26 -7.07
CA GLY A 47 20.69 57.06 -8.53
C GLY A 47 19.93 58.13 -9.33
N VAL A 48 19.46 59.20 -8.68
CA VAL A 48 18.67 60.31 -9.25
C VAL A 48 19.50 61.61 -9.37
N MET A 49 20.75 61.66 -8.90
CA MET A 49 21.59 62.87 -9.02
C MET A 49 22.83 62.60 -9.87
N THR A 50 22.65 62.58 -11.19
CA THR A 50 23.80 62.57 -12.11
C THR A 50 24.44 63.94 -12.19
N ALA A 51 25.76 64.01 -12.44
CA ALA A 51 26.46 65.28 -12.62
C ALA A 51 25.91 66.13 -13.81
N ALA A 52 25.10 65.52 -14.68
CA ALA A 52 24.52 66.12 -15.88
C ALA A 52 23.18 66.86 -15.62
N ASP A 53 22.44 66.54 -14.55
CA ASP A 53 21.21 67.26 -14.19
C ASP A 53 21.49 68.62 -13.48
N LEU A 54 22.77 68.98 -13.33
CA LEU A 54 23.25 70.07 -12.47
C LEU A 54 23.59 71.38 -13.20
N SER A 55 23.36 71.47 -14.52
CA SER A 55 23.57 72.71 -15.28
C SER A 55 22.30 73.56 -15.43
N GLN A 56 21.15 73.10 -14.90
CA GLN A 56 19.93 73.89 -14.82
C GLN A 56 19.90 74.58 -13.46
N THR A 57 20.42 75.80 -13.42
CA THR A 57 20.12 76.72 -12.32
C THR A 57 18.64 77.09 -12.44
N ASP A 58 17.78 76.35 -11.73
CA ASP A 58 16.40 76.77 -11.52
C ASP A 58 16.39 78.15 -10.86
N GLU A 59 15.36 78.93 -11.17
CA GLU A 59 15.19 80.31 -10.70
C GLU A 59 15.37 80.39 -9.17
N PRO A 60 16.01 81.47 -8.66
CA PRO A 60 16.20 81.62 -7.23
C PRO A 60 14.83 81.71 -6.54
N ILE A 61 14.48 80.63 -5.82
CA ILE A 61 13.29 80.56 -4.98
C ILE A 61 13.27 81.75 -4.02
N THR A 62 12.11 82.37 -3.88
CA THR A 62 11.96 83.53 -2.98
C THR A 62 12.15 83.11 -1.53
N THR A 63 12.53 84.07 -0.67
CA THR A 63 12.75 83.78 0.76
C THR A 63 11.53 83.23 1.49
N ASP A 64 10.33 83.51 0.97
CA ASP A 64 9.07 83.03 1.54
C ASP A 64 8.75 81.60 1.08
N GLU A 65 8.92 81.28 -0.21
CA GLU A 65 8.80 79.91 -0.74
C GLU A 65 9.82 78.95 -0.10
N ARG A 66 11.04 79.43 0.16
CA ARG A 66 12.05 78.65 0.89
C ARG A 66 11.62 78.36 2.33
N ARG A 67 10.96 79.32 2.99
CA ARG A 67 10.47 79.14 4.37
C ARG A 67 9.32 78.13 4.42
N GLU A 68 8.42 78.20 3.44
CA GLU A 68 7.31 77.24 3.29
C GLU A 68 7.83 75.83 3.01
N MET A 69 8.81 75.67 2.11
CA MET A 69 9.44 74.39 1.83
C MET A 69 10.11 73.77 3.06
N LEU A 70 10.81 74.58 3.86
CA LEU A 70 11.45 74.10 5.10
C LEU A 70 10.41 73.72 6.18
N ASP A 71 9.30 74.46 6.29
CA ASP A 71 8.20 74.14 7.20
C ASP A 71 7.50 72.83 6.82
N VAL A 72 7.28 72.59 5.51
CA VAL A 72 6.77 71.31 5.00
C VAL A 72 7.75 70.17 5.30
N LEU A 73 9.05 70.37 5.06
CA LEU A 73 10.08 69.37 5.37
C LEU A 73 10.16 69.02 6.85
N GLU A 74 10.07 70.01 7.73
CA GLU A 74 10.11 69.76 9.18
C GLU A 74 8.89 68.94 9.64
N LYS A 75 7.71 69.24 9.08
CA LYS A 75 6.47 68.51 9.36
C LYS A 75 6.50 67.09 8.80
N ASP A 76 6.95 66.92 7.57
CA ASP A 76 7.04 65.60 6.93
C ASP A 76 8.12 64.74 7.59
N ALA A 77 9.28 65.32 7.92
CA ALA A 77 10.35 64.62 8.63
C ALA A 77 9.90 64.07 9.99
N ALA A 78 9.01 64.79 10.69
CA ALA A 78 8.42 64.29 11.94
C ALA A 78 7.48 63.09 11.74
N GLN A 79 6.95 62.87 10.53
CA GLN A 79 6.02 61.78 10.20
C GLN A 79 6.72 60.58 9.53
N VAL A 80 7.93 60.76 8.99
CA VAL A 80 8.67 59.69 8.29
C VAL A 80 8.89 58.47 9.19
N ASP A 81 9.27 58.67 10.45
CA ASP A 81 9.53 57.56 11.38
C ASP A 81 8.27 56.72 11.63
N ASP A 82 7.11 57.37 11.76
CA ASP A 82 5.82 56.71 11.94
C ASP A 82 5.42 55.92 10.68
N VAL A 83 5.60 56.50 9.49
CA VAL A 83 5.33 55.83 8.20
C VAL A 83 6.25 54.62 7.99
N VAL A 84 7.52 54.72 8.38
CA VAL A 84 8.48 53.61 8.30
C VAL A 84 8.12 52.50 9.30
N LEU A 85 7.66 52.86 10.50
CA LEU A 85 7.19 51.88 11.48
C LEU A 85 5.97 51.13 10.95
N GLU A 86 4.98 51.84 10.40
CA GLU A 86 3.78 51.24 9.80
C GLU A 86 4.15 50.31 8.63
N LEU A 87 5.10 50.71 7.78
CA LEU A 87 5.60 49.85 6.69
C LEU A 87 6.27 48.57 7.21
N ARG A 88 7.03 48.66 8.30
CA ARG A 88 7.65 47.48 8.95
C ARG A 88 6.61 46.55 9.55
N ASP A 89 5.60 47.10 10.21
CA ASP A 89 4.50 46.30 10.78
C ASP A 89 3.72 45.57 9.67
N PHE A 90 3.41 46.26 8.57
CA PHE A 90 2.78 45.63 7.40
C PHE A 90 3.67 44.56 6.75
N LEU A 91 4.98 44.81 6.66
CA LEU A 91 5.93 43.82 6.12
C LEU A 91 5.97 42.58 7.02
N ALA A 92 6.08 42.75 8.33
CA ALA A 92 6.06 41.65 9.30
C ALA A 92 4.75 40.85 9.25
N GLU A 93 3.61 41.53 9.10
CA GLU A 93 2.31 40.85 8.92
C GLU A 93 2.26 40.07 7.60
N MET A 94 2.79 40.62 6.50
CA MET A 94 2.85 39.92 5.21
C MET A 94 3.79 38.71 5.26
N GLU A 95 4.95 38.82 5.90
CA GLU A 95 5.88 37.71 6.11
C GLU A 95 5.24 36.60 6.93
N SER A 96 4.56 36.94 8.03
CA SER A 96 3.83 35.97 8.84
C SER A 96 2.72 35.25 8.05
N LYS A 97 1.96 35.98 7.23
CA LYS A 97 0.94 35.38 6.34
C LYS A 97 1.58 34.50 5.28
N HIS A 98 2.73 34.91 4.73
CA HIS A 98 3.47 34.13 3.75
C HIS A 98 3.90 32.78 4.32
N ASP A 99 4.49 32.78 5.52
CA ASP A 99 4.91 31.55 6.21
C ASP A 99 3.72 30.63 6.48
N ALA A 100 2.59 31.18 6.96
CA ALA A 100 1.37 30.41 7.18
C ALA A 100 0.83 29.77 5.89
N ILE A 101 0.91 30.48 4.75
CA ILE A 101 0.52 29.94 3.45
C ILE A 101 1.45 28.80 3.03
N LEU A 102 2.78 28.97 3.20
CA LEU A 102 3.75 27.92 2.87
C LEU A 102 3.52 26.66 3.71
N GLU A 103 3.29 26.81 5.01
CA GLU A 103 2.96 25.70 5.90
C GLU A 103 1.68 24.99 5.43
N HIS A 104 0.62 25.75 5.14
CA HIS A 104 -0.65 25.19 4.66
C HIS A 104 -0.49 24.44 3.33
N VAL A 105 0.26 25.00 2.37
CA VAL A 105 0.54 24.34 1.08
C VAL A 105 1.34 23.04 1.29
N SER A 106 2.33 23.06 2.19
CA SER A 106 3.12 21.87 2.50
C SER A 106 2.26 20.76 3.12
N SER A 107 1.37 21.12 4.05
CA SER A 107 0.43 20.21 4.71
C SER A 107 -0.55 19.61 3.70
N LEU A 108 -1.10 20.44 2.80
CA LEU A 108 -2.01 20.00 1.75
C LEU A 108 -1.33 19.04 0.77
N SER A 109 -0.08 19.32 0.37
CA SER A 109 0.69 18.44 -0.49
C SER A 109 0.97 17.10 0.19
N ALA A 110 1.33 17.10 1.48
CA ALA A 110 1.53 15.89 2.26
C ALA A 110 0.25 15.05 2.35
N ALA A 111 -0.90 15.67 2.66
CA ALA A 111 -2.19 15.00 2.73
C ALA A 111 -2.62 14.42 1.38
N TYR A 112 -2.39 15.15 0.29
CA TYR A 112 -2.65 14.68 -1.08
C TYR A 112 -1.83 13.43 -1.40
N ASN A 113 -0.52 13.46 -1.14
CA ASN A 113 0.36 12.32 -1.38
C ASN A 113 -0.01 11.09 -0.54
N GLN A 114 -0.37 11.29 0.73
CA GLN A 114 -0.86 10.21 1.61
C GLN A 114 -2.15 9.60 1.06
N THR A 115 -3.08 10.44 0.60
CA THR A 115 -4.35 10.01 0.03
C THR A 115 -4.12 9.17 -1.24
N ILE A 116 -3.27 9.63 -2.16
CA ILE A 116 -2.89 8.86 -3.35
C ILE A 116 -2.24 7.53 -2.97
N SER A 117 -1.32 7.54 -2.01
CA SER A 117 -0.68 6.30 -1.55
C SER A 117 -1.71 5.31 -1.02
N ALA A 118 -2.71 5.76 -0.26
CA ALA A 118 -3.79 4.91 0.21
C ALA A 118 -4.65 4.35 -0.94
N TYR A 119 -4.97 5.18 -1.94
CA TYR A 119 -5.67 4.72 -3.14
C TYR A 119 -4.89 3.68 -3.94
N ASN A 120 -3.58 3.87 -4.11
CA ASN A 120 -2.73 2.90 -4.81
C ASN A 120 -2.70 1.55 -4.09
N ILE A 121 -2.69 1.55 -2.75
CA ILE A 121 -2.78 0.32 -1.96
C ILE A 121 -4.14 -0.35 -2.17
N LEU A 122 -5.23 0.41 -2.12
CA LEU A 122 -6.59 -0.10 -2.36
C LEU A 122 -6.75 -0.67 -3.76
N GLU A 123 -6.20 0.00 -4.78
CA GLU A 123 -6.19 -0.50 -6.17
C GLU A 123 -5.42 -1.81 -6.29
N GLY A 124 -4.26 -1.92 -5.64
CA GLY A 124 -3.48 -3.15 -5.59
C GLY A 124 -4.23 -4.31 -4.92
N VAL A 125 -5.01 -4.04 -3.88
CA VAL A 125 -5.89 -5.03 -3.23
C VAL A 125 -7.07 -5.39 -4.16
N GLY A 126 -7.71 -4.39 -4.76
CA GLY A 126 -8.82 -4.56 -5.69
C GLY A 126 -8.46 -5.43 -6.89
N ALA A 127 -7.28 -5.21 -7.48
CA ALA A 127 -6.75 -6.00 -8.59
C ALA A 127 -6.56 -7.49 -8.24
N ARG A 128 -6.26 -7.81 -6.97
CA ARG A 128 -6.02 -9.18 -6.50
C ARG A 128 -7.28 -9.86 -5.98
N LEU A 129 -8.33 -9.11 -5.64
CA LEU A 129 -9.54 -9.63 -5.00
C LEU A 129 -10.23 -10.71 -5.83
N SER A 130 -10.38 -10.49 -7.14
CA SER A 130 -10.98 -11.47 -8.05
C SER A 130 -10.21 -12.80 -8.05
N SER A 131 -8.88 -12.74 -8.08
CA SER A 131 -8.02 -13.93 -8.00
C SER A 131 -8.22 -14.69 -6.70
N TYR A 132 -8.39 -14.01 -5.56
CA TYR A 132 -8.67 -14.66 -4.29
C TYR A 132 -10.04 -15.32 -4.25
N ILE A 133 -11.06 -14.67 -4.82
CA ILE A 133 -12.41 -15.24 -4.91
C ILE A 133 -12.37 -16.51 -5.76
N VAL A 134 -11.74 -16.47 -6.94
CA VAL A 134 -11.59 -17.63 -7.83
C VAL A 134 -10.82 -18.75 -7.13
N ALA A 135 -9.72 -18.44 -6.45
CA ALA A 135 -8.93 -19.43 -5.71
C ALA A 135 -9.76 -20.09 -4.58
N SER A 136 -10.56 -19.30 -3.85
CA SER A 136 -11.44 -19.80 -2.80
C SER A 136 -12.53 -20.72 -3.34
N GLN A 137 -13.15 -20.35 -4.47
CA GLN A 137 -14.14 -21.20 -5.14
C GLN A 137 -13.52 -22.50 -5.63
N GLY A 138 -12.34 -22.42 -6.26
CA GLY A 138 -11.61 -23.61 -6.71
C GLY A 138 -11.22 -24.54 -5.56
N PHE A 139 -10.84 -23.98 -4.41
CA PHE A 139 -10.60 -24.77 -3.20
C PHE A 139 -11.87 -25.47 -2.71
N GLN A 140 -12.99 -24.75 -2.66
CA GLN A 140 -14.28 -25.30 -2.22
C GLN A 140 -14.73 -26.47 -3.11
N THR A 141 -14.65 -26.31 -4.44
CA THR A 141 -14.99 -27.38 -5.38
C THR A 141 -14.13 -28.62 -5.16
N ARG A 142 -12.80 -28.47 -5.08
CA ARG A 142 -11.89 -29.59 -4.83
C ARG A 142 -12.16 -30.26 -3.48
N TRP A 143 -12.50 -29.47 -2.46
CA TRP A 143 -12.81 -29.98 -1.15
C TRP A 143 -14.08 -30.83 -1.15
N ASP A 144 -15.11 -30.40 -1.86
CA ASP A 144 -16.35 -31.16 -1.98
C ASP A 144 -16.17 -32.42 -2.83
N GLU A 145 -15.39 -32.37 -3.92
CA GLU A 145 -14.96 -33.56 -4.68
C GLU A 145 -14.22 -34.56 -3.79
N THR A 146 -13.26 -34.08 -2.99
CA THR A 146 -12.47 -34.92 -2.09
C THR A 146 -13.35 -35.60 -1.04
N LYS A 147 -14.34 -34.90 -0.48
CA LYS A 147 -15.29 -35.49 0.45
C LYS A 147 -16.09 -36.63 -0.17
N VAL A 148 -16.60 -36.44 -1.39
CA VAL A 148 -17.35 -37.47 -2.10
C VAL A 148 -16.44 -38.69 -2.33
N GLN A 149 -15.21 -38.47 -2.79
CA GLN A 149 -14.24 -39.55 -3.00
C GLN A 149 -13.94 -40.32 -1.71
N ILE A 150 -13.79 -39.63 -0.57
CA ILE A 150 -13.60 -40.28 0.74
C ILE A 150 -14.81 -41.13 1.11
N GLN A 151 -16.03 -40.64 0.89
CA GLN A 151 -17.26 -41.39 1.19
C GLN A 151 -17.39 -42.65 0.31
N GLU A 152 -17.07 -42.53 -0.98
CA GLU A 152 -17.04 -43.67 -1.90
C GLU A 152 -16.03 -44.72 -1.45
N GLN A 153 -14.79 -44.32 -1.15
CA GLN A 153 -13.76 -45.24 -0.67
C GLN A 153 -14.11 -45.89 0.66
N LEU A 154 -14.76 -45.16 1.58
CA LEU A 154 -15.24 -45.72 2.84
C LEU A 154 -16.29 -46.80 2.58
N SER A 155 -17.20 -46.56 1.64
CA SER A 155 -18.25 -47.53 1.26
C SER A 155 -17.65 -48.79 0.62
N GLU A 156 -16.61 -48.64 -0.21
CA GLU A 156 -15.89 -49.75 -0.81
C GLU A 156 -15.15 -50.58 0.26
N LEU A 157 -14.54 -49.92 1.24
CA LEU A 157 -13.86 -50.59 2.34
C LEU A 157 -14.83 -51.40 3.19
N GLU A 158 -16.03 -50.87 3.46
CA GLU A 158 -17.10 -51.61 4.15
C GLU A 158 -17.54 -52.84 3.34
N SER A 159 -17.73 -52.68 2.02
CA SER A 159 -18.04 -53.81 1.13
C SER A 159 -16.96 -54.88 1.17
N MET A 160 -15.69 -54.48 1.17
CA MET A 160 -14.56 -55.39 1.26
C MET A 160 -14.52 -56.12 2.61
N ARG A 161 -14.85 -55.44 3.72
CA ARG A 161 -14.98 -56.09 5.04
C ARG A 161 -16.03 -57.19 4.99
N LEU A 162 -17.23 -56.87 4.51
CA LEU A 162 -18.33 -57.83 4.38
C LEU A 162 -17.96 -59.00 3.47
N PHE A 163 -17.24 -58.74 2.37
CA PHE A 163 -16.73 -59.80 1.49
C PHE A 163 -15.83 -60.78 2.25
N TYR A 164 -14.86 -60.28 3.03
CA TYR A 164 -13.95 -61.15 3.77
C TYR A 164 -14.63 -61.88 4.95
N GLU A 165 -15.60 -61.27 5.62
CA GLU A 165 -16.43 -61.94 6.63
C GLU A 165 -17.25 -63.09 6.02
N ASN A 166 -17.86 -62.84 4.85
CA ASN A 166 -18.61 -63.86 4.12
C ASN A 166 -17.69 -64.96 3.56
N TYR A 167 -16.50 -64.59 3.09
CA TYR A 167 -15.49 -65.55 2.63
C TYR A 167 -15.05 -66.48 3.77
N PHE A 168 -14.79 -65.92 4.96
CA PHE A 168 -14.41 -66.67 6.15
C PHE A 168 -15.50 -67.68 6.56
N SER A 169 -16.76 -67.25 6.65
CA SER A 169 -17.88 -68.16 6.98
C SER A 169 -18.15 -69.22 5.91
N SER A 170 -17.95 -68.88 4.64
CA SER A 170 -18.04 -69.84 3.52
C SER A 170 -16.92 -70.87 3.57
N TYR A 171 -15.73 -70.48 4.02
CA TYR A 171 -14.59 -71.38 4.20
C TYR A 171 -14.86 -72.42 5.30
N ASP A 172 -15.44 -72.00 6.44
CA ASP A 172 -15.87 -72.94 7.49
C ASP A 172 -16.89 -73.96 6.94
N SER A 173 -17.85 -73.48 6.15
CA SER A 173 -18.84 -74.34 5.49
C SER A 173 -18.19 -75.33 4.50
N LEU A 174 -17.16 -74.90 3.78
CA LEU A 174 -16.40 -75.74 2.87
C LEU A 174 -15.66 -76.86 3.61
N ILE A 175 -15.05 -76.57 4.76
CA ILE A 175 -14.39 -77.58 5.59
C ILE A 175 -15.39 -78.67 6.00
N LEU A 176 -16.57 -78.27 6.50
CA LEU A 176 -17.63 -79.22 6.88
C LEU A 176 -18.08 -80.08 5.69
N GLU A 177 -18.22 -79.48 4.52
CA GLU A 177 -18.60 -80.18 3.29
C GLU A 177 -17.52 -81.19 2.85
N VAL A 178 -16.23 -80.85 3.00
CA VAL A 178 -15.11 -81.78 2.75
C VAL A 178 -15.19 -82.99 3.68
N TYR A 179 -15.42 -82.78 4.98
CA TYR A 179 -15.60 -83.89 5.93
C TYR A 179 -16.82 -84.74 5.58
N ARG A 180 -17.95 -84.12 5.24
CA ARG A 180 -19.18 -84.80 4.83
C ARG A 180 -18.93 -85.69 3.61
N ARG A 181 -18.21 -85.19 2.60
CA ARG A 181 -17.87 -85.94 1.39
C ARG A 181 -16.97 -87.13 1.68
N LYS A 182 -15.93 -86.96 2.50
CA LYS A 182 -15.06 -88.07 2.93
C LYS A 182 -15.85 -89.16 3.66
N ALA A 183 -16.70 -88.77 4.61
CA ALA A 183 -17.54 -89.72 5.34
C ALA A 183 -18.54 -90.45 4.43
N CYS A 184 -19.06 -89.77 3.40
CA CYS A 184 -19.92 -90.40 2.40
C CYS A 184 -19.14 -91.40 1.53
N GLU A 185 -17.93 -91.04 1.10
CA GLU A 185 -17.05 -91.92 0.32
C GLU A 185 -16.68 -93.18 1.09
N GLU A 186 -16.32 -93.06 2.38
CA GLU A 186 -16.04 -94.20 3.27
C GLU A 186 -17.25 -95.11 3.42
N LYS A 187 -18.46 -94.54 3.58
CA LYS A 187 -19.70 -95.33 3.63
C LYS A 187 -19.94 -96.08 2.33
N VAL A 188 -19.76 -95.43 1.17
CA VAL A 188 -19.91 -96.08 -0.14
C VAL A 188 -18.91 -97.21 -0.29
N ARG A 189 -17.64 -96.98 0.04
CA ARG A 189 -16.59 -98.00 0.00
C ARG A 189 -16.93 -99.20 0.88
N GLY A 190 -17.36 -98.95 2.13
CA GLY A 190 -17.78 -100.02 3.04
C GLY A 190 -19.00 -100.81 2.57
N ILE A 191 -19.92 -100.22 1.80
CA ILE A 191 -21.02 -100.94 1.17
C ILE A 191 -20.51 -101.83 0.04
N VAL A 192 -19.62 -101.31 -0.81
CA VAL A 192 -19.00 -102.06 -1.91
C VAL A 192 -18.18 -103.23 -1.38
N ASP A 193 -17.37 -103.02 -0.35
CA ASP A 193 -16.55 -104.08 0.26
C ASP A 193 -17.42 -105.21 0.82
N LYS A 194 -18.52 -104.87 1.52
CA LYS A 194 -19.50 -105.85 2.02
C LYS A 194 -20.19 -106.60 0.87
N ALA A 195 -20.55 -105.91 -0.20
CA ALA A 195 -21.16 -106.53 -1.37
C ALA A 195 -20.19 -107.51 -2.05
N MET A 196 -18.91 -107.12 -2.21
CA MET A 196 -17.86 -107.98 -2.75
C MET A 196 -17.59 -109.20 -1.87
N GLU A 197 -17.58 -109.04 -0.55
CA GLU A 197 -17.45 -110.15 0.40
C GLU A 197 -18.63 -111.13 0.29
N GLN A 198 -19.87 -110.61 0.17
CA GLN A 198 -21.06 -111.45 -0.02
C GLN A 198 -21.03 -112.20 -1.35
N ILE A 199 -20.65 -111.53 -2.45
CA ILE A 199 -20.47 -112.18 -3.77
C ILE A 199 -19.41 -113.28 -3.68
N GLY A 200 -18.28 -113.01 -3.01
CA GLY A 200 -17.22 -113.98 -2.77
C GLY A 200 -17.72 -115.22 -2.04
N LYS A 201 -18.51 -115.06 -0.97
CA LYS A 201 -19.12 -116.17 -0.24
C LYS A 201 -20.05 -117.03 -1.10
N VAL A 202 -20.88 -116.40 -1.94
CA VAL A 202 -21.77 -117.11 -2.87
C VAL A 202 -20.96 -117.88 -3.91
N TYR A 203 -19.89 -117.28 -4.44
CA TYR A 203 -19.00 -117.92 -5.41
C TYR A 203 -18.27 -119.13 -4.80
N GLU A 204 -17.73 -119.02 -3.59
CA GLU A 204 -17.09 -120.14 -2.88
C GLU A 204 -18.06 -121.26 -2.54
N ALA A 205 -19.32 -120.93 -2.22
CA ALA A 205 -20.37 -121.94 -2.02
C ALA A 205 -20.70 -122.67 -3.33
N ASP A 206 -20.91 -121.96 -4.44
CA ASP A 206 -21.15 -122.56 -5.76
C ASP A 206 -19.96 -123.44 -6.21
N MET A 207 -18.72 -122.99 -5.99
CA MET A 207 -17.52 -123.80 -6.29
C MET A 207 -17.49 -125.10 -5.48
N ARG A 208 -17.80 -125.05 -4.17
CA ARG A 208 -17.89 -126.26 -3.34
C ARG A 208 -18.97 -127.23 -3.81
N GLU A 209 -20.16 -126.73 -4.15
CA GLU A 209 -21.24 -127.56 -4.70
C GLU A 209 -20.83 -128.22 -6.03
N ARG A 210 -20.16 -127.47 -6.92
CA ARG A 210 -19.64 -128.00 -8.19
C ARG A 210 -18.53 -129.03 -8.01
N GLU A 211 -17.66 -128.85 -7.01
CA GLU A 211 -16.63 -129.82 -6.68
C GLU A 211 -17.22 -131.09 -6.07
N GLY A 212 -18.19 -130.95 -5.16
CA GLY A 212 -18.95 -132.09 -4.60
C GLY A 212 -19.65 -132.90 -5.68
N PHE A 213 -20.31 -132.23 -6.63
CA PHE A 213 -20.97 -132.88 -7.77
C PHE A 213 -20.02 -133.68 -8.69
N LYS A 214 -18.72 -133.39 -8.69
CA LYS A 214 -17.72 -134.15 -9.49
C LYS A 214 -17.24 -135.43 -8.81
N LEU A 215 -17.48 -135.58 -7.51
CA LEU A 215 -17.02 -136.71 -6.69
C LEU A 215 -18.10 -137.78 -6.47
N ASP A 216 -19.37 -137.46 -6.76
CA ASP A 216 -20.49 -138.40 -6.91
C ASP A 216 -20.62 -138.91 -8.37
#